data_AF-A0A7S9PWN8-F1
#
_entry.id   AF-A0A7S9PWN8-F1
#
_cell.length_a   1.000
_cell.length_b   1.000
_cell.length_c   1.000
_cell.angle_alpha   90.00
_cell.angle_beta   90.00
_cell.angle_gamma   90.00
#
_symmetry.space_group_name_H-M   'P 1'
#
loop_
_entity.id
_entity.type
_entity.pdbx_description
1 polymer ?
#
loop_
_entity_poly.entity_id
_entity_poly.type
_entity_poly.pdbx_seq_one_letter_code
_entity_poly.pdbx_strand_id
1 'polypeptide(L)'
;MSVTGSGTIRGIDMHFNTEHVPATSRKVGICKIPEYVETTHYEIDGPGGELINAIELHVHYFASDRVMWFYKEGQLNSLKAGRSYSGIVFTLCCRKKEAAVDDRVQGKPITLGEGSTITGFYWSQHENSLTALGVVSEMIDKSLTGWIDGFGSVSNSAQWN
;
A
#
# COMPACT_ATOMS: atom_id res chain seq x y z
N MET A 1 -9.16 -3.06 -0.98
CA MET A 1 -8.34 -1.98 -1.55
C MET A 1 -8.26 -2.16 -3.06
N SER A 2 -8.31 -1.09 -3.83
CA SER A 2 -8.20 -1.12 -5.29
C SER A 2 -7.10 -0.18 -5.76
N VAL A 3 -6.38 -0.54 -6.81
CA VAL A 3 -5.36 0.33 -7.42
C VAL A 3 -5.62 0.46 -8.91
N THR A 4 -5.59 1.70 -9.37
CA THR A 4 -5.92 2.09 -10.74
C THR A 4 -4.70 2.70 -11.41
N GLY A 5 -4.35 2.20 -12.60
CA GLY A 5 -3.23 2.77 -13.36
C GLY A 5 -2.95 2.10 -14.71
N SER A 6 -2.02 2.71 -15.46
CA SER A 6 -1.61 2.26 -16.80
C SER A 6 -0.18 2.72 -17.04
N GLY A 7 0.78 1.85 -16.74
CA GLY A 7 2.22 2.20 -16.71
C GLY A 7 2.69 2.89 -15.43
N THR A 8 1.81 3.62 -14.74
CA THR A 8 2.07 4.24 -13.43
C THR A 8 0.80 4.18 -12.57
N ILE A 9 0.96 4.29 -11.24
CA ILE A 9 -0.19 4.37 -10.32
C ILE A 9 -0.84 5.74 -10.44
N ARG A 10 -2.16 5.75 -10.70
CA ARG A 10 -2.96 6.97 -10.83
C ARG A 10 -3.93 7.17 -9.69
N GLY A 11 -4.38 6.09 -9.07
CA GLY A 11 -5.24 6.17 -7.90
C GLY A 11 -5.24 4.90 -7.06
N ILE A 12 -5.59 5.09 -5.79
CA ILE A 12 -5.77 4.02 -4.81
C ILE A 12 -7.12 4.27 -4.14
N ASP A 13 -7.97 3.25 -4.06
CA ASP A 13 -9.26 3.30 -3.37
C ASP A 13 -9.25 2.34 -2.17
N MET A 14 -9.49 2.89 -0.98
CA MET A 14 -9.64 2.14 0.25
C MET A 14 -11.11 1.77 0.48
N HIS A 15 -11.39 0.48 0.51
CA HIS A 15 -12.74 -0.02 0.75
C HIS A 15 -12.89 -0.31 2.24
N PHE A 16 -13.82 0.36 2.89
CA PHE A 16 -14.15 0.16 4.29
C PHE A 16 -15.49 -0.57 4.41
N ASN A 17 -15.62 -1.46 5.39
CA ASN A 17 -16.87 -2.18 5.69
C ASN A 17 -17.93 -1.30 6.39
N THR A 18 -17.73 0.02 6.41
CA THR A 18 -18.64 0.99 6.99
C THR A 18 -18.99 2.06 5.97
N GLU A 19 -20.24 2.50 6.00
CA GLU A 19 -20.73 3.60 5.17
C GLU A 19 -20.32 4.97 5.71
N HIS A 20 -19.82 5.06 6.94
CA HIS A 20 -19.51 6.33 7.62
C HIS A 20 -18.28 7.07 7.07
N VAL A 21 -17.42 6.41 6.30
CA VAL A 21 -16.26 7.08 5.67
C VAL A 21 -16.72 7.73 4.36
N PRO A 22 -16.61 9.06 4.17
CA PRO A 22 -17.01 9.69 2.91
C PRO A 22 -16.21 9.13 1.73
N ALA A 23 -16.86 8.95 0.57
CA ALA A 23 -16.20 8.39 -0.62
C ALA A 23 -14.97 9.18 -1.09
N THR A 24 -14.94 10.48 -0.82
CA THR A 24 -13.79 11.36 -1.10
C THR A 24 -12.60 11.10 -0.19
N SER A 25 -12.83 10.60 1.03
CA SER A 25 -11.77 10.25 1.99
C SER A 25 -11.20 8.84 1.76
N ARG A 26 -11.82 8.06 0.87
CA ARG A 26 -11.38 6.70 0.52
C ARG A 26 -10.38 6.68 -0.62
N LYS A 27 -10.29 7.77 -1.39
CA LYS A 27 -9.59 7.81 -2.67
C LYS A 27 -8.34 8.68 -2.61
N VAL A 28 -7.27 8.13 -3.16
CA VAL A 28 -5.98 8.77 -3.42
C VAL A 28 -5.88 8.99 -4.93
N GLY A 29 -5.42 10.17 -5.37
CA GLY A 29 -5.21 10.49 -6.79
C GLY A 29 -6.46 11.00 -7.54
N ILE A 30 -6.36 11.10 -8.88
CA ILE A 30 -7.36 11.82 -9.71
C ILE A 30 -8.61 10.98 -10.03
N CYS A 31 -9.75 11.67 -9.94
CA CYS A 31 -11.14 11.21 -10.05
C CYS A 31 -11.67 10.94 -11.47
N LYS A 32 -10.95 11.30 -12.54
CA LYS A 32 -11.33 10.99 -13.94
C LYS A 32 -10.43 9.90 -14.48
N ILE A 33 -10.89 8.66 -14.33
CA ILE A 33 -10.23 7.47 -14.85
C ILE A 33 -10.50 7.41 -16.37
N PRO A 34 -9.48 7.55 -17.23
CA PRO A 34 -9.65 7.30 -18.67
C PRO A 34 -10.09 5.86 -18.92
N GLU A 35 -10.87 5.62 -19.98
CA GLU A 35 -11.45 4.29 -20.29
C GLU A 35 -10.42 3.16 -20.46
N TYR A 36 -9.16 3.50 -20.77
CA TYR A 36 -8.08 2.54 -21.00
C TYR A 36 -7.28 2.17 -19.73
N VAL A 37 -7.71 2.62 -18.55
CA VAL A 37 -6.98 2.39 -17.30
C VAL A 37 -7.55 1.20 -16.54
N GLU A 38 -6.68 0.27 -16.17
CA GLU A 38 -7.06 -0.94 -15.44
C GLU A 38 -7.15 -0.67 -13.94
N THR A 39 -8.08 -1.36 -13.28
CA THR A 39 -8.19 -1.37 -11.82
C THR A 39 -8.02 -2.79 -11.32
N THR A 40 -7.08 -2.98 -10.40
CA THR A 40 -6.83 -4.25 -9.73
C THR A 40 -7.37 -4.19 -8.30
N HIS A 41 -8.12 -5.22 -7.91
CA HIS A 41 -8.74 -5.33 -6.59
C HIS A 41 -7.96 -6.28 -5.69
N TYR A 42 -7.84 -5.90 -4.43
CA TYR A 42 -7.13 -6.63 -3.38
C TYR A 42 -8.03 -6.70 -2.14
N GLU A 43 -8.48 -7.90 -1.81
CA GLU A 43 -9.33 -8.16 -0.65
C GLU A 43 -8.49 -8.15 0.61
N ILE A 44 -8.85 -7.34 1.61
CA ILE A 44 -8.21 -7.30 2.93
C ILE A 44 -9.30 -7.67 3.92
N ASP A 45 -9.11 -8.73 4.69
CA ASP A 45 -10.09 -9.17 5.69
C ASP A 45 -9.99 -8.32 6.97
N GLY A 46 -10.46 -7.07 6.89
CA GLY A 46 -10.47 -6.16 8.03
C GLY A 46 -11.20 -6.73 9.26
N PRO A 47 -12.42 -7.29 9.15
CA PRO A 47 -13.12 -7.92 10.27
C PRO A 47 -12.41 -9.14 10.85
N GLY A 48 -11.72 -9.93 10.03
CA GLY A 48 -10.86 -11.04 10.48
C GLY A 48 -9.53 -10.59 11.07
N GLY A 49 -9.29 -9.28 11.19
CA GLY A 49 -8.10 -8.70 11.79
C GLY A 49 -6.91 -8.55 10.83
N GLU A 50 -7.09 -8.74 9.52
CA GLU A 50 -6.03 -8.44 8.57
C GLU A 50 -5.77 -6.93 8.51
N LEU A 51 -4.50 -6.58 8.73
CA LEU A 51 -4.02 -5.20 8.77
C LEU A 51 -2.83 -5.06 7.82
N ILE A 52 -2.74 -3.89 7.17
CA ILE A 52 -1.57 -3.50 6.38
C ILE A 52 -0.52 -2.93 7.33
N ASN A 53 0.61 -3.61 7.47
CA ASN A 53 1.67 -3.26 8.42
C ASN A 53 3.03 -2.98 7.77
N ALA A 54 3.12 -3.08 6.44
CA ALA A 54 4.35 -2.78 5.71
C ALA A 54 4.02 -2.27 4.32
N ILE A 55 4.73 -1.24 3.88
CA ILE A 55 4.65 -0.76 2.50
C ILE A 55 6.06 -0.51 1.95
N GLU A 56 6.30 -0.98 0.73
CA GLU A 56 7.47 -0.63 -0.07
C GLU A 56 7.02 0.12 -1.33
N LEU A 57 7.45 1.36 -1.48
CA LEU A 57 7.16 2.16 -2.67
C LEU A 57 8.24 1.94 -3.72
N HIS A 58 7.86 1.74 -4.97
CA HIS A 58 8.80 1.67 -6.09
C HIS A 58 8.63 2.93 -6.93
N VAL A 59 9.65 3.77 -6.90
CA VAL A 59 9.67 5.04 -7.62
C VAL A 59 10.54 4.90 -8.86
N HIS A 60 10.00 5.30 -10.00
CA HIS A 60 10.67 5.29 -11.28
C HIS A 60 11.24 6.67 -11.59
N TYR A 61 12.53 6.72 -11.94
CA TYR A 61 13.28 7.92 -12.29
C TYR A 61 13.73 7.85 -13.74
N PHE A 62 13.52 8.94 -14.47
CA PHE A 62 13.96 9.09 -15.86
C PHE A 62 15.33 9.76 -15.91
N ALA A 63 16.34 9.06 -16.46
CA ALA A 63 17.71 9.56 -16.53
C ALA A 63 17.98 10.54 -17.71
N SER A 64 17.04 10.66 -18.64
CA SER A 64 17.22 11.46 -19.86
C SER A 64 17.15 12.97 -19.60
N ASP A 65 18.06 13.74 -20.18
CA ASP A 65 17.99 15.21 -20.14
C ASP A 65 16.85 15.80 -20.98
N ARG A 66 16.19 14.98 -21.80
CA ARG A 66 15.03 15.38 -22.60
C ARG A 66 13.71 15.21 -21.87
N VAL A 67 13.70 14.71 -20.63
CA VAL A 67 12.47 14.64 -19.81
C VAL A 67 12.25 15.92 -19.00
N MET A 68 10.99 16.27 -18.80
CA MET A 68 10.63 17.43 -17.98
C MET A 68 11.16 17.27 -16.55
N TRP A 69 11.49 18.37 -15.90
CA TRP A 69 12.14 18.38 -14.58
C TRP A 69 11.39 17.55 -13.53
N PHE A 70 10.05 17.55 -13.54
CA PHE A 70 9.24 16.80 -12.57
C PHE A 70 9.30 15.27 -12.76
N TYR A 71 9.69 14.76 -13.94
CA TYR A 71 9.97 13.33 -14.13
C TYR A 71 11.31 12.93 -13.50
N LYS A 72 12.23 13.88 -13.28
CA LYS A 72 13.50 13.64 -12.59
C LYS A 72 13.30 13.50 -11.07
N GLU A 73 12.20 14.02 -10.52
CA GLU A 73 11.82 13.86 -9.10
C GLU A 73 11.25 12.46 -8.76
N GLY A 74 10.91 11.70 -9.80
CA GLY A 74 10.42 10.33 -9.70
C GLY A 74 8.90 10.22 -9.71
N GLN A 75 8.43 9.07 -10.20
CA GLN A 75 7.01 8.74 -10.29
C GLN A 75 6.69 7.42 -9.60
N LEU A 76 5.56 7.34 -8.91
CA LEU A 76 5.14 6.10 -8.28
C LEU A 76 4.74 5.08 -9.35
N ASN A 77 5.58 4.06 -9.51
CA ASN A 77 5.39 3.01 -10.51
C ASN A 77 4.63 1.81 -9.94
N SER A 78 5.00 1.41 -8.73
CA SER A 78 4.32 0.34 -8.01
C SER A 78 4.44 0.53 -6.51
N LEU A 79 3.58 -0.14 -5.74
CA LEU A 79 3.79 -0.34 -4.31
C LEU A 79 3.70 -1.83 -3.98
N LYS A 80 4.34 -2.25 -2.91
CA LYS A 80 4.09 -3.54 -2.27
C LYS A 80 3.50 -3.29 -0.90
N ALA A 81 2.49 -4.07 -0.53
CA ALA A 81 1.86 -4.00 0.79
C ALA A 81 1.94 -5.38 1.47
N GLY A 82 2.46 -5.42 2.69
CA GLY A 82 2.50 -6.61 3.55
C GLY A 82 1.34 -6.64 4.55
N ARG A 83 0.93 -7.85 4.93
CA ARG A 83 -0.16 -8.11 5.88
C ARG A 83 0.32 -8.79 7.15
N SER A 84 -0.35 -8.46 8.26
CA SER A 84 0.04 -8.86 9.62
C SER A 84 -0.06 -10.36 9.91
N TYR A 85 -1.10 -11.05 9.41
CA TYR A 85 -1.37 -12.45 9.79
C TYR A 85 -1.09 -13.46 8.67
N SER A 86 -1.37 -13.10 7.42
CA SER A 86 -1.24 -14.03 6.29
C SER A 86 0.17 -14.09 5.71
N GLY A 87 1.05 -13.14 6.07
CA GLY A 87 2.39 -13.01 5.46
C GLY A 87 2.34 -12.70 3.95
N ILE A 88 1.15 -12.48 3.40
CA ILE A 88 0.94 -12.26 1.98
C ILE A 88 1.36 -10.83 1.65
N VAL A 89 2.27 -10.72 0.70
CA VAL A 89 2.71 -9.44 0.12
C VAL A 89 2.03 -9.28 -1.22
N PHE A 90 1.22 -8.24 -1.36
CA PHE A 90 0.62 -7.89 -2.65
C PHE A 90 1.50 -6.85 -3.33
N THR A 91 1.87 -7.13 -4.58
CA THR A 91 2.50 -6.14 -5.45
C THR A 91 1.41 -5.45 -6.26
N LEU A 92 1.25 -4.16 -6.03
CA LEU A 92 0.35 -3.26 -6.73
C LEU A 92 1.15 -2.54 -7.80
N CYS A 93 1.08 -3.04 -9.04
CA CYS A 93 1.95 -2.58 -10.11
C CYS A 93 1.16 -2.32 -11.39
N CYS A 94 1.43 -1.17 -12.00
CA CYS A 94 0.90 -0.83 -13.31
C CYS A 94 2.05 -0.95 -14.32
N ARG A 95 2.46 -2.15 -14.72
CA ARG A 95 3.59 -2.27 -15.68
C ARG A 95 3.16 -1.85 -17.08
N LYS A 96 3.90 -0.95 -17.71
CA LYS A 96 4.02 -0.93 -19.18
C LYS A 96 5.09 -1.94 -19.59
N LYS A 97 4.85 -2.68 -20.68
CA LYS A 97 5.69 -3.78 -21.15
C LYS A 97 6.93 -3.33 -21.94
N GLU A 98 7.17 -2.02 -22.07
CA GLU A 98 8.29 -1.46 -22.82
C GLU A 98 9.15 -0.62 -21.87
N ALA A 99 10.25 -1.20 -21.38
CA ALA A 99 11.26 -0.46 -20.65
C ALA A 99 12.14 0.29 -21.66
N ALA A 100 12.26 1.60 -21.50
CA ALA A 100 13.29 2.36 -22.18
C ALA A 100 14.66 1.97 -21.59
N VAL A 101 15.70 2.10 -22.41
CA VAL A 101 17.05 1.53 -22.19
C VAL A 101 17.81 2.13 -20.98
N ASP A 102 17.23 3.08 -20.23
CA ASP A 102 17.93 3.77 -19.13
C ASP A 102 17.00 4.18 -17.96
N ASP A 103 16.17 3.23 -17.52
CA ASP A 103 15.21 3.43 -16.43
C ASP A 103 15.76 2.99 -15.07
N ARG A 104 15.68 3.86 -14.05
CA ARG A 104 16.03 3.51 -12.66
C ARG A 104 14.77 3.39 -11.82
N VAL A 105 14.52 2.18 -11.28
CA VAL A 105 13.46 1.95 -10.29
C VAL A 105 14.11 1.78 -8.93
N GLN A 106 13.70 2.60 -7.96
CA GLN A 106 14.19 2.54 -6.58
C GLN A 106 13.08 2.11 -5.63
N GLY A 107 13.34 1.06 -4.84
CA GLY A 107 12.49 0.67 -3.70
C GLY A 107 12.75 1.59 -2.50
N LYS A 108 11.67 2.09 -1.89
CA LYS A 108 11.66 2.94 -0.70
C LYS A 108 10.74 2.31 0.34
N PRO A 109 11.28 1.56 1.32
CA PRO A 109 10.47 1.01 2.39
C PRO A 109 9.94 2.14 3.28
N ILE A 110 8.70 2.00 3.72
CA ILE A 110 8.11 2.85 4.75
C ILE A 110 8.19 2.07 6.06
N THR A 111 9.03 2.54 6.98
CA THR A 111 9.18 1.96 8.31
C THR A 111 8.02 2.42 9.20
N LEU A 112 7.30 1.46 9.77
CA LEU A 112 6.27 1.69 10.78
C LEU A 112 6.84 1.43 12.18
N GLY A 113 6.24 2.05 13.21
CA GLY A 113 6.54 1.72 14.60
C GLY A 113 5.99 0.34 14.97
N GLU A 114 6.63 -0.35 15.91
CA GLU A 114 6.12 -1.63 16.42
C GLU A 114 4.71 -1.45 17.01
N GLY A 115 3.78 -2.34 16.64
CA GLY A 115 2.38 -2.27 17.08
C GLY A 115 1.54 -1.20 16.39
N SER A 116 2.07 -0.53 15.36
CA SER A 116 1.30 0.38 14.53
C SER A 116 0.75 -0.29 13.26
N THR A 117 -0.38 0.20 12.78
CA THR A 117 -1.00 -0.19 11.51
C THR A 117 -1.19 1.01 10.62
N ILE A 118 -1.24 0.80 9.31
CA ILE A 118 -1.60 1.83 8.35
C ILE A 118 -3.11 2.06 8.40
N THR A 119 -3.52 3.29 8.61
CA THR A 119 -4.92 3.72 8.66
C THR A 119 -5.30 4.68 7.53
N GLY A 120 -4.30 5.24 6.84
CA GLY A 120 -4.54 6.15 5.74
C GLY A 120 -3.33 6.37 4.84
N PHE A 121 -3.56 7.12 3.77
CA PHE A 121 -2.53 7.59 2.85
C PHE A 121 -2.61 9.11 2.72
N TYR A 122 -1.46 9.75 2.53
CA TYR A 122 -1.36 11.11 1.99
C TYR A 122 -0.52 11.07 0.72
N TRP A 123 -0.74 12.00 -0.20
CA TRP A 123 -0.10 11.92 -1.52
C TRP A 123 0.11 13.28 -2.16
N SER A 124 0.98 13.30 -3.18
CA SER A 124 1.07 14.38 -4.15
C SER A 124 0.88 13.83 -5.56
N GLN A 125 0.35 14.66 -6.46
CA GLN A 125 0.12 14.26 -7.85
C GLN A 125 0.56 15.36 -8.82
N HIS A 126 0.92 14.94 -10.03
CA HIS A 126 1.16 15.82 -11.17
C HIS A 126 0.65 15.16 -12.45
N GLU A 127 -0.09 15.90 -13.29
CA GLU A 127 -0.57 15.42 -14.61
C GLU A 127 -1.21 14.01 -14.62
N ASN A 128 -1.97 13.68 -13.56
CA ASN A 128 -2.64 12.37 -13.35
C ASN A 128 -1.73 11.21 -12.91
N SER A 129 -0.48 11.47 -12.52
CA SER A 129 0.43 10.48 -11.94
C SER A 129 0.69 10.80 -10.47
N LEU A 130 0.73 9.78 -9.61
CA LEU A 130 1.18 9.96 -8.22
C LEU A 130 2.69 10.18 -8.21
N THR A 131 3.13 11.32 -7.68
CA THR A 131 4.57 11.66 -7.57
C THR A 131 5.15 11.25 -6.23
N ALA A 132 4.34 11.30 -5.17
CA ALA A 132 4.69 10.79 -3.86
C ALA A 132 3.47 10.17 -3.17
N LEU A 133 3.75 9.19 -2.33
CA LEU A 133 2.78 8.54 -1.45
C LEU A 133 3.42 8.43 -0.07
N GLY A 134 2.65 8.73 0.95
CA GLY A 134 3.01 8.49 2.34
C GLY A 134 1.83 7.87 3.08
N VAL A 135 2.10 7.38 4.28
CA VAL A 135 1.12 6.65 5.10
C VAL A 135 0.81 7.39 6.37
N VAL A 136 -0.43 7.29 6.80
CA VAL A 136 -0.85 7.60 8.18
C VAL A 136 -0.90 6.28 8.92
N SER A 137 -0.27 6.22 10.09
CA SER A 137 -0.26 5.04 10.94
C SER A 137 -0.74 5.36 12.35
N GLU A 138 -1.46 4.43 12.95
CA GLU A 138 -1.95 4.53 14.32
C GLU A 138 -1.47 3.33 15.14
N MET A 139 -1.23 3.55 16.43
CA MET A 139 -0.93 2.49 17.38
C MET A 139 -2.21 1.71 17.67
N ILE A 140 -2.15 0.39 17.57
CA ILE A 140 -3.25 -0.47 18.02
C ILE A 140 -3.00 -0.79 19.49
N ASP A 141 -3.98 -0.49 20.34
CA ASP A 141 -3.93 -0.93 21.73
C ASP A 141 -4.04 -2.47 21.78
N LYS A 142 -3.07 -3.12 22.42
CA LYS A 142 -3.04 -4.58 22.59
C LYS A 142 -4.23 -5.10 23.41
N SER A 143 -4.97 -4.22 24.09
CA SER A 143 -6.23 -4.57 24.75
C SER A 143 -7.33 -5.01 23.77
N LEU A 144 -7.29 -4.57 22.50
CA LEU A 144 -8.17 -5.06 21.42
C LEU A 144 -7.76 -6.43 20.88
N THR A 145 -6.49 -6.85 21.07
CA THR A 145 -6.00 -8.19 20.73
C THR A 145 -6.12 -9.19 21.89
N GLY A 146 -6.48 -8.75 23.10
CA GLY A 146 -6.61 -9.59 24.29
C GLY A 146 -7.71 -10.67 24.23
N TRP A 147 -8.51 -10.71 23.16
CA TRP A 147 -9.42 -11.82 22.85
C TRP A 147 -8.77 -12.95 22.04
N ILE A 148 -7.54 -12.75 21.52
CA ILE A 148 -6.87 -13.70 20.63
C ILE A 148 -5.87 -14.60 21.38
N ASP A 149 -5.43 -14.22 22.58
CA ASP A 149 -4.52 -15.04 23.41
C ASP A 149 -5.23 -16.19 24.15
N GLY A 150 -6.53 -16.40 23.93
CA GLY A 150 -7.34 -17.46 24.54
C GLY A 150 -7.10 -18.88 24.00
N PHE A 151 -6.26 -19.06 22.97
CA PHE A 151 -5.90 -20.37 22.45
C PHE A 151 -4.38 -20.56 22.42
N GLY A 152 -3.83 -21.20 23.46
CA GLY A 152 -2.52 -21.86 23.35
C GLY A 152 -1.49 -21.59 24.43
N SER A 153 -1.88 -21.54 25.71
CA SER A 153 -0.96 -21.84 26.81
C SER A 153 -1.36 -23.18 27.45
N VAL A 154 -1.03 -24.29 26.80
CA VAL A 154 -0.94 -25.57 27.50
C VAL A 154 0.49 -25.70 28.02
N SER A 155 0.69 -25.29 29.27
CA SER A 155 1.86 -25.66 30.05
C SER A 155 1.78 -27.15 30.39
N ASN A 156 2.43 -28.01 29.61
CA ASN A 156 2.74 -29.35 30.08
C ASN A 156 4.13 -29.36 30.70
N SER A 157 4.16 -29.03 31.99
CA SER A 157 5.16 -29.55 32.91
C SER A 157 4.93 -31.06 33.07
N ALA A 158 5.79 -31.88 32.47
CA ALA A 158 5.92 -33.29 32.84
C ALA A 158 7.40 -33.60 33.02
N GLN A 159 7.78 -33.72 34.29
CA GLN A 159 9.07 -34.24 34.76
C GLN A 159 9.27 -35.66 34.23
N TRP A 160 10.48 -35.96 33.77
CA TRP A 160 10.93 -37.34 33.61
C TRP A 160 11.84 -37.66 34.80
N ASN A 161 11.48 -38.74 35.50
CA ASN A 161 12.25 -39.35 36.59
C ASN A 161 13.63 -39.81 36.12
#